data_AF-A0A060DK69-F1
#
_entry.id   AF-A0A060DK69-F1
#
_cell.length_a   1.000
_cell.length_b   1.000
_cell.length_c   1.000
_cell.angle_alpha   90.00
_cell.angle_beta   90.00
_cell.angle_gamma   90.00
#
_symmetry.space_group_name_H-M   'P 1'
#
loop_
_entity.id
_entity.type
_entity.pdbx_description
1 polymer ?
#
loop_
_entity_poly.entity_id
_entity_poly.type
_entity_poly.pdbx_seq_one_letter_code
_entity_poly.pdbx_strand_id
1 'polypeptide(L)'
;MSTTGDELLRAVNERMARLRLRQEDVAAACGCTQGHLSKVLKHKVKLARKTEVALRGWLGSADGSDGTDDAREARELVDRLVQGPAERRMQIMQLLRIIDGMAR
;
A
#
# COMPACT_ATOMS: atom_id res chain seq x y z
N MET A 1 -15.97 -5.95 -22.83
CA MET A 1 -16.01 -6.97 -21.76
C MET A 1 -14.66 -6.95 -21.07
N SER A 2 -14.57 -6.46 -19.83
CA SER A 2 -13.35 -6.59 -19.03
C SER A 2 -13.12 -8.06 -18.72
N THR A 3 -11.90 -8.55 -18.93
CA THR A 3 -11.57 -9.93 -18.58
C THR A 3 -11.27 -10.02 -17.08
N THR A 4 -11.45 -11.19 -16.50
CA THR A 4 -11.09 -11.48 -15.09
C THR A 4 -9.62 -11.12 -14.78
N GLY A 5 -8.74 -11.14 -15.78
CA GLY A 5 -7.36 -10.69 -15.65
C GLY A 5 -7.22 -9.18 -15.50
N ASP A 6 -8.03 -8.39 -16.22
CA ASP A 6 -8.00 -6.92 -16.14
C ASP A 6 -8.48 -6.42 -14.78
N GLU A 7 -9.51 -7.08 -14.23
CA GLU A 7 -10.03 -6.78 -12.89
C GLU A 7 -8.98 -7.05 -11.80
N LEU A 8 -8.24 -8.15 -11.94
CA LEU A 8 -7.14 -8.49 -11.03
C LEU A 8 -6.04 -7.42 -11.06
N LEU A 9 -5.58 -7.02 -12.25
CA LEU A 9 -4.52 -6.02 -12.37
C LEU A 9 -4.97 -4.64 -11.87
N ARG A 10 -6.24 -4.30 -12.07
CA ARG A 10 -6.84 -3.09 -11.49
C ARG A 10 -6.79 -3.14 -9.97
N ALA A 11 -7.25 -4.23 -9.35
CA ALA A 11 -7.23 -4.39 -7.89
C ALA A 11 -5.80 -4.33 -7.31
N VAL A 12 -4.81 -4.88 -8.02
CA VAL A 12 -3.40 -4.77 -7.64
C VAL A 12 -2.95 -3.31 -7.64
N ASN A 13 -3.21 -2.56 -8.73
CA ASN A 13 -2.86 -1.15 -8.83
C ASN A 13 -3.54 -0.29 -7.75
N GLU A 14 -4.82 -0.54 -7.47
CA GLU A 14 -5.58 0.15 -6.43
C GLU A 14 -4.99 -0.09 -5.04
N ARG A 15 -4.68 -1.35 -4.69
CA ARG A 15 -4.06 -1.68 -3.40
C ARG A 15 -2.67 -1.08 -3.27
N MET A 16 -1.86 -1.15 -4.33
CA MET A 16 -0.55 -0.52 -4.36
C MET A 16 -0.62 0.99 -4.11
N ALA A 17 -1.55 1.68 -4.77
CA ALA A 17 -1.77 3.11 -4.58
C ALA A 17 -2.23 3.43 -3.15
N ARG A 18 -3.18 2.64 -2.62
CA ARG A 18 -3.73 2.79 -1.26
C ARG A 18 -2.65 2.65 -0.20
N LEU A 19 -1.78 1.64 -0.32
CA LEU A 19 -0.73 1.34 0.64
C LEU A 19 0.61 2.03 0.34
N ARG A 20 0.67 2.86 -0.71
CA ARG A 20 1.89 3.52 -1.21
C ARG A 20 3.06 2.55 -1.44
N LEU A 21 2.74 1.31 -1.84
CA LEU A 21 3.73 0.28 -2.10
C LEU A 21 4.40 0.50 -3.44
N ARG A 22 5.69 0.15 -3.52
CA ARG A 22 6.43 0.20 -4.77
C ARG A 22 6.24 -1.09 -5.56
N GLN A 23 6.42 -1.01 -6.88
CA GLN A 23 6.35 -2.21 -7.74
C GLN A 23 7.41 -3.25 -7.37
N GLU A 24 8.56 -2.82 -6.83
CA GLU A 24 9.61 -3.71 -6.36
C GLU A 24 9.15 -4.63 -5.22
N ASP A 25 8.43 -4.08 -4.24
CA ASP A 25 7.94 -4.83 -3.07
C ASP A 25 6.93 -5.91 -3.47
N VAL A 26 5.98 -5.54 -4.35
CA VAL A 26 4.96 -6.47 -4.85
C VAL A 26 5.58 -7.54 -5.75
N ALA A 27 6.57 -7.16 -6.57
CA ALA A 27 7.27 -8.12 -7.42
C ALA A 27 8.02 -9.15 -6.59
N ALA A 28 8.73 -8.72 -5.54
CA ALA A 28 9.40 -9.59 -4.58
C ALA A 28 8.41 -10.54 -3.90
N ALA A 29 7.28 -10.02 -3.39
CA ALA A 29 6.23 -10.82 -2.77
C ALA A 29 5.61 -11.85 -3.72
N CYS A 30 5.55 -11.54 -5.02
CA CYS A 30 5.03 -12.43 -6.06
C CYS A 30 6.10 -13.34 -6.69
N GLY A 31 7.36 -13.27 -6.23
CA GLY A 31 8.46 -14.06 -6.76
C GLY A 31 8.79 -13.78 -8.23
N CYS A 32 8.62 -12.53 -8.68
CA CYS A 32 8.98 -12.08 -10.03
C CYS A 32 9.84 -10.80 -10.00
N THR A 33 10.40 -10.41 -11.14
CA THR A 33 11.19 -9.17 -11.23
C THR A 33 10.28 -7.95 -11.35
N GLN A 34 10.73 -6.80 -10.85
CA GLN A 34 10.00 -5.52 -11.00
C GLN A 34 9.68 -5.22 -12.48
N GLY A 35 10.65 -5.46 -13.38
CA GLY A 35 10.46 -5.26 -14.81
C GLY A 35 9.41 -6.19 -15.43
N HIS A 36 9.28 -7.43 -14.93
CA HIS A 36 8.21 -8.34 -15.35
C HIS A 36 6.85 -7.84 -14.86
N LEU A 37 6.73 -7.49 -13.57
CA LEU A 37 5.49 -6.97 -13.00
C LEU A 37 5.04 -5.69 -13.70
N SER A 38 5.96 -4.77 -13.99
CA SER A 38 5.66 -3.51 -14.71
C SER A 38 5.08 -3.78 -16.11
N LYS A 39 5.62 -4.77 -16.84
CA LYS A 39 5.10 -5.16 -18.16
C LYS A 39 3.72 -5.79 -18.07
N VAL A 40 3.47 -6.61 -17.04
CA VAL A 40 2.16 -7.23 -16.79
C VAL A 40 1.12 -6.16 -16.45
N LEU A 41 1.41 -5.25 -15.52
CA LEU A 41 0.50 -4.17 -15.12
C LEU A 41 0.18 -3.18 -16.25
N LYS A 42 1.09 -3.01 -17.21
CA LYS A 42 0.92 -2.17 -18.41
C LYS A 42 0.35 -2.95 -19.60
N HIS A 43 -0.12 -4.18 -19.40
CA HIS A 43 -0.64 -5.08 -20.43
C HIS A 43 0.32 -5.33 -21.62
N LYS A 44 1.63 -5.13 -21.41
CA LYS A 44 2.65 -5.35 -22.44
C LYS A 44 3.03 -6.83 -22.58
N VAL A 45 2.76 -7.62 -21.56
CA VAL A 45 2.97 -9.08 -21.56
C VAL A 45 1.71 -9.74 -20.98
N LYS A 46 1.35 -10.90 -21.53
CA LYS A 46 0.21 -11.68 -21.06
C LYS A 46 0.43 -12.13 -19.61
N LEU A 47 -0.61 -12.01 -18.80
CA LEU A 47 -0.59 -12.52 -17.44
C LEU A 47 -0.49 -14.06 -17.45
N ALA A 48 0.64 -14.57 -16.97
CA ALA A 48 0.87 -15.99 -16.83
C ALA A 48 0.15 -16.54 -15.59
N ARG A 49 -0.31 -17.80 -15.67
CA ARG A 49 -1.02 -18.51 -14.58
C ARG A 49 -0.29 -18.41 -13.23
N LYS A 50 1.04 -18.58 -13.22
CA LYS A 50 1.86 -18.52 -12.00
C LYS A 50 1.79 -17.11 -11.36
N THR A 51 1.97 -16.07 -12.17
CA THR A 51 1.91 -14.68 -11.72
C THR A 51 0.49 -14.31 -11.27
N GLU A 52 -0.54 -14.81 -11.96
CA GLU A 52 -1.95 -14.62 -11.58
C GLU A 52 -2.22 -15.18 -10.18
N VAL A 53 -1.81 -16.43 -9.92
CA VAL A 53 -1.99 -17.08 -8.61
C VAL A 53 -1.26 -16.31 -7.52
N ALA A 54 -0.02 -15.88 -7.78
CA ALA A 54 0.76 -15.10 -6.83
C ALA A 54 0.10 -13.75 -6.49
N LEU A 55 -0.39 -13.02 -7.50
CA LEU A 55 -1.08 -11.74 -7.31
C LEU A 55 -2.42 -11.90 -6.58
N ARG A 56 -3.17 -12.96 -6.88
CA ARG A 56 -4.41 -13.30 -6.14
C ARG A 56 -4.11 -13.64 -4.68
N GLY A 57 -3.06 -14.43 -4.43
CA GLY A 57 -2.62 -14.74 -3.08
C GLY A 57 -2.20 -13.48 -2.33
N TRP A 58 -1.38 -12.64 -2.95
CA TRP A 58 -0.97 -11.35 -2.38
C TRP A 58 -2.18 -10.47 -2.04
N LEU A 59 -3.16 -10.36 -2.94
CA LEU A 59 -4.42 -9.63 -2.69
C LEU A 59 -5.20 -10.24 -1.52
N GLY A 60 -5.36 -11.56 -1.48
CA GLY A 60 -6.12 -12.28 -0.45
C GLY A 60 -5.47 -12.25 0.93
N SER A 61 -4.15 -12.06 1.03
CA SER A 61 -3.45 -11.95 2.31
C SER A 61 -3.79 -10.68 3.11
N ALA A 62 -4.51 -9.69 2.54
CA ALA A 62 -4.95 -8.48 3.28
C ALA A 62 -6.30 -8.59 3.97
N ASP A 63 -7.19 -9.48 3.54
CA ASP A 63 -8.58 -9.47 4.02
C ASP A 63 -8.71 -9.89 5.50
N GLY A 64 -7.59 -10.19 6.17
CA GLY A 64 -7.52 -10.42 7.61
C GLY A 64 -6.87 -9.31 8.46
N SER A 65 -6.26 -8.26 7.89
CA SER A 65 -5.44 -7.32 8.69
C SER A 65 -5.51 -5.82 8.35
N ASP A 66 -5.97 -5.41 7.17
CA ASP A 66 -5.62 -4.07 6.63
C ASP A 66 -6.60 -2.90 6.90
N GLY A 67 -7.60 -3.08 7.77
CA GLY A 67 -8.54 -1.99 8.14
C GLY A 67 -8.58 -1.68 9.63
N THR A 68 -8.28 -2.66 10.47
CA THR A 68 -8.34 -2.54 11.93
C THR A 68 -7.00 -2.21 12.54
N ASP A 69 -5.87 -2.60 11.93
CA ASP A 69 -4.56 -2.42 12.55
C ASP A 69 -4.01 -1.01 12.35
N ASP A 70 -4.03 -0.47 11.13
CA ASP A 70 -3.62 0.91 10.86
C ASP A 70 -4.49 1.94 11.60
N ALA A 71 -5.81 1.69 11.65
CA ALA A 71 -6.74 2.55 12.38
C ALA A 71 -6.53 2.46 13.89
N ARG A 72 -6.14 1.29 14.41
CA ARG A 72 -5.79 1.08 15.81
C ARG A 72 -4.46 1.74 16.15
N GLU A 73 -3.43 1.54 15.33
CA GLU A 73 -2.11 2.15 15.51
C GLU A 73 -2.20 3.67 15.45
N ALA A 74 -2.92 4.23 14.48
CA ALA A 74 -3.16 5.68 14.41
C ALA A 74 -3.88 6.19 15.66
N ARG A 75 -4.84 5.44 16.19
CA ARG A 75 -5.56 5.80 17.42
C ARG A 75 -4.65 5.75 18.65
N GLU A 76 -3.84 4.71 18.79
CA GLU A 76 -2.86 4.57 19.87
C GLU A 76 -1.79 5.67 19.82
N LEU A 77 -1.35 6.06 18.61
CA LEU A 77 -0.43 7.17 18.41
C LEU A 77 -1.06 8.51 18.83
N VAL A 78 -2.33 8.74 18.48
CA VAL A 78 -3.08 9.93 18.89
C VAL A 78 -3.27 9.96 20.40
N ASP A 79 -3.63 8.85 21.03
CA ASP A 79 -3.82 8.77 22.48
C ASP A 79 -2.52 9.06 23.24
N ARG A 80 -1.39 8.48 22.78
CA ARG A 80 -0.05 8.79 23.31
C ARG A 80 0.33 10.25 23.14
N LEU A 81 -0.04 10.85 22.00
CA LEU A 81 0.22 12.26 21.74
C LEU A 81 -0.57 13.16 22.69
N VAL A 82 -1.87 12.90 22.86
CA VAL A 82 -2.76 13.69 23.73
C VAL A 82 -2.35 13.59 25.19
N GLN A 83 -1.96 12.40 25.66
CA GLN A 83 -1.51 12.17 27.03
C GLN A 83 -0.10 12.70 27.33
N GLY A 84 0.71 13.00 26.30
CA GLY A 84 2.06 13.53 26.48
C GLY A 84 2.09 14.98 26.98
N PRO A 85 3.25 15.50 27.45
CA PRO A 85 3.41 16.89 27.89
C PRO A 85 3.07 17.92 26.81
N ALA A 86 2.55 19.08 27.21
CA ALA A 86 2.07 20.12 26.29
C ALA A 86 3.17 20.63 25.33
N GLU A 87 4.40 20.77 25.82
CA GLU A 87 5.55 21.19 25.03
C GLU A 87 5.86 20.19 23.92
N ARG A 88 5.78 18.88 24.23
CA ARG A 88 6.03 17.81 23.24
C ARG A 88 4.94 17.77 22.18
N ARG A 89 3.67 18.01 22.55
CA ARG A 89 2.57 18.13 21.57
C ARG A 89 2.79 19.29 20.61
N MET A 90 3.20 20.44 21.14
CA MET A 90 3.47 21.63 20.33
C MET A 90 4.60 21.40 19.33
N GLN A 91 5.70 20.77 19.76
CA GLN A 91 6.83 20.42 18.88
C GLN A 91 6.39 19.50 17.74
N ILE A 92 5.58 18.48 18.04
CA ILE A 92 5.05 17.55 17.04
C ILE A 92 4.14 18.28 16.04
N MET A 93 3.25 19.14 16.51
CA MET A 93 2.38 19.94 15.63
C MET A 93 3.17 20.92 14.74
N GLN A 94 4.27 21.48 15.23
CA GLN A 94 5.17 22.31 14.43
C GLN A 94 5.87 21.51 13.34
N LEU A 95 6.35 20.31 13.66
CA LEU A 95 6.97 19.40 12.69
C LEU A 95 5.98 19.04 11.57
N LEU A 96 4.74 18.68 11.93
CA LEU A 96 3.69 18.35 10.96
C LEU A 96 3.41 19.51 10.01
N ARG A 97 3.33 20.75 10.52
CA ARG A 97 3.15 21.95 9.67
C ARG A 97 4.29 22.16 8.68
N ILE A 98 5.53 21.88 9.07
CA ILE A 98 6.68 21.99 8.17
C ILE A 98 6.57 20.93 7.07
N ILE A 99 6.24 19.69 7.41
CA ILE A 99 6.04 18.60 6.44
C ILE A 99 4.92 18.94 5.45
N ASP A 100 3.78 19.42 5.94
CA ASP A 100 2.65 19.86 5.10
C ASP A 100 3.04 21.02 4.17
N GLY A 101 3.93 21.90 4.63
CA GLY A 101 4.46 23.01 3.83
C GLY A 101 5.43 22.57 2.73
N MET A 102 6.16 21.47 2.93
CA MET A 102 7.08 20.89 1.93
C MET A 102 6.36 20.05 0.87
N ALA A 103 5.14 19.59 1.15
CA ALA A 103 4.35 18.78 0.24
C ALA A 103 3.49 19.61 -0.74
N ARG A 104 3.60 20.95 -0.70
CA ARG A 104 2.98 21.90 -1.64
C ARG A 104 4.01 22.41 -2.62
#